data_AF-A0AAJ0LJP2-F1
#
_entry.id   AF-A0AAJ0LJP2-F1
#
_cell.length_a   1.000
_cell.length_b   1.000
_cell.length_c   1.000
_cell.angle_alpha   90.00
_cell.angle_beta   90.00
_cell.angle_gamma   90.00
#
_symmetry.space_group_name_H-M   'P 1'
#
loop_
_entity.id
_entity.type
_entity.pdbx_description
1 polymer ?
#
loop_
_entity_poly.entity_id
_entity_poly.type
_entity_poly.pdbx_seq_one_letter_code
_entity_poly.pdbx_strand_id
1 'polypeptide(L)'
;MSTLKDFVAYNQTAGGQKSFRVHGVVTVPSPAFEPVLVEPAIRHRGGWEVLQLKLVDTGVIANAVLTEKTVEYLREGPCVFKMLEIIHADGSLRIAIEDLQALD
;
A
#
# COMPACT_ATOMS: atom_id res chain seq x y z
N MET A 1 4.32 10.46 -13.62
CA MET A 1 4.30 8.98 -13.74
C MET A 1 4.88 8.43 -12.45
N SER A 2 4.02 7.88 -11.60
CA SER A 2 4.43 7.28 -10.34
C SER A 2 4.59 5.78 -10.56
N THR A 3 5.80 5.26 -10.48
CA THR A 3 6.03 3.82 -10.63
C THR A 3 5.91 3.11 -9.29
N LEU A 4 5.10 2.05 -9.25
CA LEU A 4 4.95 1.15 -8.11
C LEU A 4 5.90 -0.05 -8.31
N LYS A 5 6.67 -0.38 -7.27
CA LYS A 5 7.63 -1.50 -7.27
C LYS A 5 7.54 -2.27 -5.97
N ASP A 6 7.90 -3.55 -6.03
CA ASP A 6 8.14 -4.41 -4.86
C ASP A 6 6.98 -4.44 -3.85
N PHE A 7 5.75 -4.33 -4.35
CA PHE A 7 4.57 -4.39 -3.51
C PHE A 7 4.28 -5.82 -3.07
N VAL A 8 4.15 -5.99 -1.76
CA VAL A 8 3.80 -7.25 -1.12
C VAL A 8 2.64 -6.99 -0.16
N ALA A 9 1.64 -7.88 -0.17
CA ALA A 9 0.52 -7.85 0.76
C ALA A 9 0.42 -9.20 1.48
N TYR A 10 0.21 -9.16 2.80
CA TYR A 10 0.12 -10.37 3.59
C TYR A 10 -0.69 -10.20 4.87
N ASN A 11 -1.30 -11.30 5.30
CA ASN A 11 -1.81 -11.45 6.66
C ASN A 11 -0.67 -11.95 7.53
N GLN A 12 -0.30 -11.19 8.55
CA GLN A 12 0.68 -11.60 9.54
C GLN A 12 -0.02 -12.12 10.79
N THR A 13 0.44 -13.27 11.30
CA THR A 13 0.16 -13.68 12.69
C THR A 13 1.45 -13.57 13.52
N ALA A 14 1.44 -12.74 14.57
CA ALA A 14 2.56 -12.58 15.49
C ALA A 14 2.03 -12.47 16.93
N GLY A 15 2.59 -13.23 17.87
CA GLY A 15 2.12 -13.21 19.27
C GLY A 15 0.62 -13.50 19.44
N GLY A 16 0.05 -14.34 18.56
CA GLY A 16 -1.39 -14.66 18.52
C GLY A 16 -2.29 -13.57 17.93
N GLN A 17 -1.75 -12.39 17.58
CA GLN A 17 -2.49 -11.32 16.92
C GLN A 17 -2.37 -11.42 15.40
N LYS A 18 -3.50 -11.21 14.72
CA LYS A 18 -3.56 -11.18 13.25
C LYS A 18 -3.66 -9.74 12.75
N SER A 19 -2.86 -9.40 11.74
CA SER A 19 -2.90 -8.10 11.07
C SER A 19 -2.79 -8.27 9.57
N PHE A 20 -3.34 -7.32 8.82
CA PHE A 20 -3.14 -7.21 7.38
C PHE A 20 -2.11 -6.12 7.11
N ARG A 21 -1.09 -6.44 6.32
CA ARG A 21 0.03 -5.58 6.01
C ARG A 21 0.26 -5.47 4.51
N VAL A 22 0.63 -4.27 4.08
CA VAL A 22 1.05 -4.01 2.70
C VAL A 22 2.28 -3.12 2.76
N HIS A 23 3.33 -3.50 2.03
CA HIS A 23 4.57 -2.76 1.93
C HIS A 23 4.93 -2.64 0.44
N GLY A 24 5.55 -1.54 0.05
CA GLY A 24 6.04 -1.38 -1.32
C GLY A 24 6.86 -0.11 -1.49
N VAL A 25 7.35 0.10 -2.71
CA VAL A 25 8.15 1.27 -3.08
C VAL A 25 7.40 2.06 -4.14
N VAL A 26 7.33 3.37 -3.95
CA VAL A 26 6.66 4.32 -4.85
C VAL A 26 7.65 5.37 -5.29
N THR A 27 7.76 5.59 -6.60
CA THR A 27 8.47 6.75 -7.13
C THR A 27 7.55 7.98 -7.11
N VAL A 28 7.96 9.00 -6.37
CA VAL A 28 7.26 10.28 -6.23
C VAL A 28 7.97 11.38 -7.04
N PRO A 29 7.26 12.42 -7.50
CA PRO A 29 7.83 13.45 -8.36
C PRO A 29 8.82 14.39 -7.67
N SER A 30 8.79 14.44 -6.33
CA SER A 30 9.67 15.24 -5.49
C SER A 30 9.69 14.66 -4.07
N PRO A 31 10.77 14.83 -3.29
CA PRO A 31 10.79 14.52 -1.86
C PRO A 31 9.65 15.18 -1.06
N ALA A 32 9.08 16.27 -1.57
CA ALA A 32 7.96 16.99 -0.97
C ALA A 32 6.65 16.18 -0.92
N PHE A 33 6.54 15.08 -1.66
CA PHE A 33 5.34 14.22 -1.65
C PHE A 33 5.56 12.99 -0.80
N GLU A 34 4.57 12.67 0.04
CA GLU A 34 4.53 11.44 0.83
C GLU A 34 3.50 10.46 0.25
N PRO A 35 3.91 9.24 -0.14
CA PRO A 35 2.97 8.21 -0.57
C PRO A 35 2.24 7.64 0.65
N VAL A 36 0.92 7.57 0.58
CA VAL A 36 0.08 7.00 1.64
C VAL A 36 -0.94 6.03 1.03
N LEU A 37 -1.00 4.83 1.58
CA LEU A 37 -2.07 3.88 1.28
C LEU A 37 -3.26 4.14 2.21
N VAL A 38 -4.44 4.28 1.62
CA VAL A 38 -5.69 4.49 2.36
C VAL A 38 -6.79 3.58 1.85
N GLU A 39 -7.75 3.25 2.71
CA GLU A 39 -8.97 2.59 2.25
C GLU A 39 -9.82 3.57 1.41
N PRO A 40 -10.39 3.14 0.29
CA PRO A 40 -11.28 3.99 -0.49
C PRO A 40 -12.57 4.26 0.27
N ALA A 41 -13.11 5.48 0.12
CA ALA A 41 -14.40 5.85 0.72
C ALA A 41 -15.56 4.99 0.19
N ILE A 42 -15.47 4.56 -1.07
CA ILE A 42 -16.42 3.64 -1.70
C ILE A 42 -15.65 2.39 -2.11
N ARG A 43 -15.93 1.28 -1.43
CA ARG A 43 -15.42 -0.03 -1.85
C ARG A 43 -16.29 -0.56 -2.98
N HIS A 44 -15.66 -1.03 -4.05
CA HIS A 44 -16.40 -1.75 -5.09
C HIS A 44 -16.80 -3.13 -4.56
N ARG A 45 -17.86 -3.73 -5.11
CA ARG A 45 -18.36 -5.07 -4.71
C ARG A 45 -17.56 -6.22 -5.34
N GLY A 46 -16.26 -6.01 -5.51
CA GLY A 46 -15.36 -7.01 -6.09
C GLY A 46 -14.99 -8.03 -5.03
N GLY A 47 -14.60 -9.24 -5.45
CA GLY A 47 -14.13 -10.29 -4.55
C GLY A 47 -12.69 -10.10 -4.06
N TRP A 48 -12.23 -8.85 -3.88
CA TRP A 48 -10.86 -8.51 -3.50
C TRP A 48 -10.80 -7.26 -2.61
N GLU A 49 -9.69 -7.12 -1.88
CA GLU A 49 -9.41 -5.94 -1.04
C GLU A 49 -8.92 -4.76 -1.89
N VAL A 50 -9.15 -3.54 -1.43
CA VAL A 50 -8.81 -2.34 -2.19
C VAL A 50 -8.12 -1.31 -1.32
N LEU A 51 -6.99 -0.80 -1.79
CA LEU A 51 -6.34 0.39 -1.25
C LEU A 51 -6.15 1.43 -2.35
N GLN A 52 -6.19 2.70 -1.97
CA GLN A 52 -5.82 3.83 -2.82
C GLN A 52 -4.46 4.36 -2.40
N LEU A 53 -3.54 4.48 -3.36
CA LEU A 53 -2.29 5.18 -3.20
C LEU A 53 -2.53 6.67 -3.46
N LYS A 54 -2.29 7.50 -2.44
CA LYS A 54 -2.35 8.95 -2.50
C LYS A 54 -0.94 9.52 -2.35
N LEU A 55 -0.67 10.62 -3.05
CA LEU A 55 0.52 11.43 -2.81
C LEU A 55 0.09 12.68 -2.05
N VAL A 56 0.53 12.80 -0.80
CA VAL A 56 0.22 13.93 0.07
C VAL A 56 1.36 14.93 -0.02
N ASP A 57 1.06 16.17 -0.37
CA ASP A 57 2.04 17.25 -0.31
C ASP A 57 2.36 17.56 1.16
N THR A 58 3.64 17.47 1.51
CA THR A 58 4.14 17.72 2.88
C THR A 58 4.36 19.21 3.16
N GLY A 59 4.30 20.07 2.14
CA GLY A 59 4.64 21.50 2.24
C GLY A 59 6.14 21.78 2.27
N VAL A 60 6.99 20.75 2.17
CA VAL A 60 8.44 20.91 2.08
C VAL A 60 8.81 21.48 0.71
N ILE A 61 9.58 22.56 0.69
CA ILE A 61 10.13 23.10 -0.56
C ILE A 61 11.33 22.25 -0.96
N ALA A 62 11.17 21.47 -2.03
CA ALA A 62 12.21 20.61 -2.58
C ALA A 62 12.24 20.67 -4.11
N ASN A 63 13.40 20.41 -4.69
CA ASN A 63 13.56 20.32 -6.14
C ASN A 63 12.69 19.20 -6.71
N ALA A 64 12.19 19.39 -7.93
CA ALA A 64 11.41 18.40 -8.67
C ALA A 64 12.32 17.28 -9.20
N VAL A 65 12.72 16.38 -8.31
CA VAL A 65 13.54 15.20 -8.61
C VAL A 65 12.77 13.93 -8.25
N LEU A 66 12.71 12.99 -9.19
CA LEU A 66 12.11 11.69 -8.96
C LEU A 66 12.80 11.00 -7.78
N THR A 67 12.02 10.59 -6.78
CA THR A 67 12.52 10.02 -5.54
C THR A 67 11.75 8.75 -5.22
N GLU A 68 12.44 7.69 -4.85
CA GLU A 68 11.80 6.47 -4.34
C GLU A 68 11.52 6.61 -2.86
N LYS A 69 10.31 6.25 -2.44
CA LYS A 69 9.88 6.22 -1.04
C LYS A 69 9.16 4.91 -0.74
N THR A 70 9.40 4.38 0.45
CA THR A 70 8.65 3.23 0.97
C THR A 70 7.26 3.69 1.40
N VAL A 71 6.26 2.84 1.19
CA VAL A 71 4.90 3.03 1.72
C VAL A 71 4.47 1.78 2.45
N GLU A 72 3.82 1.98 3.59
CA GLU A 72 3.33 0.89 4.43
C GLU A 72 1.87 1.12 4.80
N TYR A 73 1.14 0.02 4.92
CA TYR A 73 -0.23 -0.01 5.42
C TYR A 73 -0.36 -1.14 6.43
N LEU A 74 -0.96 -0.82 7.58
CA LEU A 74 -1.23 -1.77 8.64
C LEU A 74 -2.70 -1.63 9.06
N ARG A 75 -3.40 -2.75 9.12
CA ARG A 75 -4.75 -2.85 9.67
C ARG A 75 -4.83 -4.00 10.68
N GLU A 76 -5.47 -3.74 11.81
CA GLU A 76 -5.79 -4.78 12.78
C GLU A 76 -6.79 -5.78 12.19
N GLY A 77 -6.56 -7.07 12.43
CA GLY A 77 -7.32 -8.16 11.84
C GLY A 77 -6.84 -8.54 10.43
N PRO A 78 -7.05 -9.81 10.03
CA PRO A 78 -6.62 -10.28 8.72
C PRO A 78 -7.55 -9.74 7.62
N CYS A 79 -7.01 -9.59 6.42
CA CYS A 79 -7.82 -9.49 5.22
C CYS A 79 -8.38 -10.87 4.86
N VAL A 80 -9.69 -10.93 4.62
CA VAL A 80 -10.39 -12.17 4.24
C VAL A 80 -10.24 -12.51 2.76
N PHE A 81 -9.85 -11.53 1.94
CA PHE A 81 -9.64 -11.73 0.52
C PHE A 81 -8.25 -12.31 0.23
N LYS A 82 -8.11 -12.92 -0.95
CA LYS A 82 -6.83 -13.48 -1.43
C LYS A 82 -6.09 -12.55 -2.40
N MET A 83 -6.71 -11.45 -2.79
CA MET A 83 -6.15 -10.48 -3.72
C MET A 83 -6.33 -9.07 -3.16
N LEU A 84 -5.35 -8.22 -3.43
CA LEU A 84 -5.37 -6.78 -3.19
C LEU A 84 -5.27 -6.06 -4.53
N GLU A 85 -6.10 -5.02 -4.71
CA GLU A 85 -5.94 -4.01 -5.75
C GLU A 85 -5.49 -2.69 -5.14
N ILE A 86 -4.38 -2.14 -5.64
CA ILE A 86 -3.87 -0.83 -5.28
C ILE A 86 -4.17 0.12 -6.44
N ILE A 87 -5.09 1.04 -6.23
CA ILE A 87 -5.48 2.06 -7.21
C ILE A 87 -4.53 3.26 -7.07
N HIS A 88 -3.98 3.73 -8.19
CA HIS A 88 -3.14 4.93 -8.25
C HIS A 88 -3.56 5.81 -9.44
N ALA A 89 -2.97 7.00 -9.56
CA ALA A 89 -3.39 8.00 -10.56
C ALA A 89 -3.31 7.49 -12.02
N ASP A 90 -2.38 6.57 -12.29
CA ASP A 90 -2.09 6.06 -13.63
C ASP A 90 -2.74 4.68 -13.90
N GLY A 91 -3.49 4.10 -12.95
CA GLY A 91 -4.11 2.78 -13.11
C GLY A 91 -4.31 2.01 -11.81
N SER A 92 -4.21 0.67 -11.89
CA SER A 92 -4.22 -0.19 -10.70
C SER A 92 -3.19 -1.31 -10.81
N LEU A 93 -2.69 -1.73 -9.65
CA LEU A 93 -1.83 -2.90 -9.48
C LEU A 93 -2.60 -3.96 -8.68
N ARG A 94 -2.63 -5.19 -9.17
CA ARG A 94 -3.20 -6.34 -8.44
C ARG A 94 -2.11 -7.29 -8.00
N ILE A 95 -2.13 -7.66 -6.73
CA ILE A 95 -1.20 -8.61 -6.12
C ILE A 95 -1.95 -9.61 -5.25
N ALA A 96 -1.33 -10.77 -5.06
CA ALA A 96 -1.83 -11.77 -4.12
C ALA A 96 -1.61 -11.31 -2.68
N ILE A 97 -2.51 -11.75 -1.80
CA ILE A 97 -2.34 -11.62 -0.35
C ILE A 97 -1.86 -12.96 0.17
N GLU A 98 -0.65 -12.97 0.70
CA GLU A 98 -0.04 -14.15 1.29
C GLU A 98 -0.40 -14.27 2.78
N ASP A 99 -0.28 -15.46 3.36
CA ASP A 99 -0.42 -15.65 4.80
C ASP A 99 0.99 -15.93 5.37
N LEU A 100 1.47 -15.05 6.25
CA LEU A 100 2.78 -15.13 6.88
C LEU A 100 2.62 -15.37 8.39
N GLN A 101 3.30 -16.40 8.89
CA GLN A 101 3.45 -16.64 10.31
C GLN A 101 4.83 -16.12 10.73
N ALA A 102 4.86 -15.15 11.64
CA ALA A 102 6.14 -14.73 12.21
C ALA A 102 6.70 -15.91 13.02
N LEU A 103 7.98 -16.22 12.83
CA LEU A 103 8.69 -17.12 13.73
C LEU A 103 8.85 -16.36 15.07
N ASP A 104 8.29 -16.93 16.13
CA ASP A 104 8.45 -16.42 17.50
C ASP A 104 9.91 -16.43 17.97
#